data_AF-A0A2P6MYP1-F1
#
_entry.id   AF-A0A2P6MYP1-F1
#
_cell.length_a   1.000
_cell.length_b   1.000
_cell.length_c   1.000
_cell.angle_alpha   90.00
_cell.angle_beta   90.00
_cell.angle_gamma   90.00
#
_symmetry.space_group_name_H-M   'P 1'
#
loop_
_entity.id
_entity.type
_entity.pdbx_description
1 polymer ?
#
loop_
_entity_poly.entity_id
_entity_poly.type
_entity_poly.pdbx_seq_one_letter_code
_entity_poly.pdbx_strand_id
1 'polypeptide(L)'
;MTAQPLPPDLWTEVFSFLPTSDLCVPCFTSKTLRDVAHKIFNSRDPNYHHWWRQKKQLPIYNVEMSHWWKVNIREPVWERARAAALQDDISTLDLLGWDDTQLSPRHRNLCELNWRREMILMEALVKGNKRTINACHQKEDISGVSTVECLLWLNVWPRLGEEGNLEMIRWLHNEQSLEEPMEWMLQRKWNKSQDEVRRWFQREDITTEWLMHLWEHARDM
;
A
#
# COMPACT_ATOMS: atom_id res chain seq x y z
N MET A 1 10.02 -21.02 29.08
CA MET A 1 8.71 -21.09 29.75
C MET A 1 7.64 -21.08 28.66
N THR A 2 6.99 -22.22 28.41
CA THR A 2 5.89 -22.32 27.46
C THR A 2 4.66 -21.66 28.08
N ALA A 3 4.23 -20.51 27.57
CA ALA A 3 3.00 -19.86 28.00
C ALA A 3 1.83 -20.84 27.82
N GLN A 4 1.04 -21.07 28.88
CA GLN A 4 -0.18 -21.86 28.75
C GLN A 4 -1.12 -21.15 27.77
N PRO A 5 -1.71 -21.90 26.81
CA PRO A 5 -2.67 -21.30 25.88
C PRO A 5 -3.88 -20.81 26.67
N LEU A 6 -4.24 -19.54 26.47
CA LEU A 6 -5.39 -18.90 27.10
C LEU A 6 -6.68 -19.69 26.81
N PRO A 7 -7.63 -19.79 27.77
CA PRO A 7 -8.88 -20.51 27.57
C PRO A 7 -9.66 -19.99 26.35
N PRO A 8 -10.26 -20.87 25.52
CA PRO A 8 -11.06 -20.46 24.37
C PRO A 8 -12.24 -19.52 24.70
N ASP A 9 -12.80 -19.66 25.91
CA ASP A 9 -13.93 -18.84 26.36
C ASP A 9 -13.53 -17.37 26.56
N LEU A 10 -12.31 -17.12 27.03
CA LEU A 10 -11.75 -15.77 27.15
C LEU A 10 -11.64 -15.09 25.79
N TRP A 11 -11.22 -15.83 24.76
CA TRP A 11 -11.14 -15.29 23.40
C TRP A 11 -12.51 -14.93 22.83
N THR A 12 -13.54 -15.66 23.22
CA THR A 12 -14.92 -15.35 22.81
C THR A 12 -15.35 -13.99 23.36
N GLU A 13 -15.07 -13.73 24.64
CA GLU A 13 -15.34 -12.44 25.26
C GLU A 13 -14.49 -11.33 24.62
N VAL A 14 -13.17 -11.52 24.49
CA VAL A 14 -12.26 -10.51 23.91
C VAL A 14 -12.69 -10.14 22.48
N PHE A 15 -12.96 -11.12 21.62
CA PHE A 15 -13.38 -10.85 20.25
C PHE A 15 -14.77 -10.24 20.15
N SER A 16 -15.64 -10.43 21.15
CA SER A 16 -16.96 -9.79 21.20
C SER A 16 -16.89 -8.26 21.34
N PHE A 17 -15.78 -7.72 21.88
CA PHE A 17 -15.53 -6.27 21.98
C PHE A 17 -14.87 -5.70 20.72
N LEU A 18 -14.28 -6.53 19.86
CA LEU A 18 -13.64 -6.05 18.63
C LEU A 18 -14.68 -5.74 17.55
N PRO A 19 -14.51 -4.66 16.78
CA PRO A 19 -15.26 -4.43 15.54
C PRO A 19 -15.16 -5.62 14.58
N THR A 20 -16.20 -5.85 13.77
CA THR A 20 -16.22 -6.95 12.80
C THR A 20 -15.09 -6.84 11.76
N SER A 21 -14.69 -5.61 11.40
CA SER A 21 -13.52 -5.34 10.54
C SER A 21 -12.21 -5.88 11.10
N ASP A 22 -12.09 -5.97 12.42
CA ASP A 22 -10.87 -6.34 13.12
C ASP A 22 -10.76 -7.86 13.29
N LEU A 23 -11.88 -8.57 13.12
CA LEU A 23 -11.99 -10.03 13.11
C LEU A 23 -11.61 -10.59 11.73
N CYS A 24 -10.39 -10.29 11.27
CA CYS A 24 -9.83 -10.91 10.06
C CYS A 24 -9.58 -12.41 10.28
N VAL A 25 -10.62 -13.23 10.08
CA VAL A 25 -10.57 -14.69 10.27
C VAL A 25 -9.39 -15.37 9.54
N PRO A 26 -9.02 -15.02 8.29
CA PRO A 26 -7.90 -15.68 7.59
C PRO A 26 -6.54 -15.29 8.16
N CYS A 27 -6.48 -14.16 8.87
CA CYS A 27 -5.25 -13.69 9.46
C CYS A 27 -4.83 -14.53 10.66
N PHE A 28 -5.76 -15.17 11.37
CA PHE A 28 -5.43 -15.92 12.57
C PHE A 28 -4.63 -17.20 12.29
N THR A 29 -3.52 -17.36 12.99
CA THR A 29 -2.59 -18.49 12.85
C THR A 29 -3.16 -19.76 13.49
N SER A 30 -3.80 -19.63 14.67
CA SER A 30 -4.41 -20.73 15.42
C SER A 30 -5.78 -21.13 14.88
N LYS A 31 -6.06 -22.44 14.78
CA LYS A 31 -7.39 -22.97 14.44
C LYS A 31 -8.45 -22.55 15.45
N THR A 32 -8.15 -22.65 16.74
CA THR A 32 -9.09 -22.29 17.82
C THR A 32 -9.54 -20.84 17.72
N LEU A 33 -8.59 -19.92 17.49
CA LEU A 33 -8.91 -18.49 17.34
C LEU A 33 -9.75 -18.23 16.09
N ARG A 34 -9.48 -18.95 14.99
CA ARG A 34 -10.32 -18.86 13.78
C ARG A 34 -11.74 -19.32 14.03
N ASP A 35 -11.91 -20.45 14.71
CA ASP A 35 -13.24 -21.02 14.97
C ASP A 35 -14.06 -20.08 15.87
N VAL A 36 -13.42 -19.47 16.89
CA VAL A 36 -14.05 -18.45 17.75
C VAL A 36 -14.40 -17.19 16.96
N ALA A 37 -13.45 -16.64 16.19
CA ALA A 37 -13.69 -15.44 15.37
C ALA A 37 -14.80 -15.67 14.34
N HIS A 38 -14.82 -16.83 13.69
CA HIS A 38 -15.86 -17.22 12.73
C HIS A 38 -17.22 -17.34 13.43
N LYS A 39 -17.30 -17.97 14.61
CA LYS A 39 -18.55 -18.06 15.38
C LYS A 39 -19.11 -16.68 15.72
N ILE A 40 -18.27 -15.75 16.18
CA ILE A 40 -18.69 -14.37 16.48
C ILE A 40 -19.12 -13.64 15.22
N PHE A 41 -18.37 -13.79 14.12
CA PHE A 41 -18.71 -13.17 12.85
C PHE A 41 -20.09 -13.62 12.35
N ASN A 42 -20.35 -14.94 12.31
CA ASN A 42 -21.64 -15.49 11.91
C ASN A 42 -22.78 -15.09 12.85
N SER A 43 -22.49 -14.85 14.13
CA SER A 43 -23.51 -14.37 15.08
C SER A 43 -23.90 -12.91 14.82
N ARG A 44 -22.98 -12.10 14.29
CA ARG A 44 -23.21 -10.69 13.99
C ARG A 44 -23.82 -10.47 12.60
N ASP A 45 -23.45 -11.31 11.63
CA ASP A 45 -23.99 -11.26 10.27
C ASP A 45 -24.18 -12.68 9.69
N PRO A 46 -25.39 -13.26 9.86
CA PRO A 46 -25.67 -14.62 9.42
C PRO A 46 -25.69 -14.83 7.90
N ASN A 47 -25.82 -13.76 7.10
CA ASN A 47 -26.02 -13.83 5.64
C ASN A 47 -24.75 -13.55 4.83
N TYR A 48 -23.60 -13.37 5.49
CA TYR A 48 -22.41 -12.86 4.83
C TYR A 48 -21.55 -13.97 4.19
N HIS A 49 -22.01 -14.49 3.04
CA HIS A 49 -21.32 -15.52 2.26
C HIS A 49 -19.97 -15.09 1.65
N HIS A 50 -19.46 -13.88 1.90
CA HIS A 50 -18.24 -13.34 1.28
C HIS A 50 -17.28 -12.65 2.27
N TRP A 51 -17.29 -13.06 3.54
CA TRP A 51 -16.53 -12.38 4.62
C TRP A 51 -15.02 -12.30 4.35
N TRP A 52 -14.46 -13.26 3.61
CA TRP A 52 -13.05 -13.25 3.20
C TRP A 52 -12.70 -12.11 2.24
N ARG A 53 -13.71 -11.51 1.58
CA ARG A 53 -13.57 -10.39 0.63
C ARG A 53 -13.64 -9.00 1.27
N GLN A 54 -14.00 -8.87 2.56
CA GLN A 54 -14.03 -7.55 3.20
C GLN A 54 -12.62 -7.00 3.44
N LYS A 55 -12.50 -5.66 3.43
CA LYS A 55 -11.27 -4.92 3.76
C LYS A 55 -10.80 -5.31 5.16
N LYS A 56 -9.65 -5.97 5.22
CA LYS A 56 -9.02 -6.42 6.46
C LYS A 56 -8.18 -5.26 6.98
N GLN A 57 -8.78 -4.40 7.79
CA GLN A 57 -8.03 -3.32 8.42
C GLN A 57 -7.59 -3.76 9.81
N LEU A 58 -6.29 -3.81 10.04
CA LEU A 58 -5.74 -4.01 11.38
C LEU A 58 -5.67 -2.65 12.06
N PRO A 59 -6.07 -2.51 13.34
CA PRO A 59 -5.83 -1.29 14.09
C PRO A 59 -4.35 -0.92 14.07
N ILE A 60 -4.06 0.28 13.57
CA ILE A 60 -2.68 0.76 13.30
C ILE A 60 -2.09 1.45 14.53
N TYR A 61 -2.91 1.72 15.55
CA TYR A 61 -2.61 2.70 16.59
C TYR A 61 -1.44 2.35 17.55
N ASN A 62 -0.91 1.12 17.55
CA ASN A 62 0.16 0.74 18.49
C ASN A 62 1.09 -0.36 17.92
N VAL A 63 2.40 -0.08 17.83
CA VAL A 63 3.45 -0.98 17.32
C VAL A 63 3.68 -2.21 18.23
N GLU A 64 3.66 -2.05 19.55
CA GLU A 64 3.82 -3.16 20.51
C GLU A 64 2.66 -4.14 20.39
N MET A 65 1.44 -3.61 20.32
CA MET A 65 0.24 -4.43 20.11
C MET A 65 0.39 -5.21 18.81
N SER A 66 0.96 -4.59 17.79
CA SER A 66 1.12 -5.18 16.47
C SER A 66 2.18 -6.27 16.41
N HIS A 67 3.29 -6.07 17.10
CA HIS A 67 4.28 -7.11 17.35
C HIS A 67 3.64 -8.29 18.10
N TRP A 68 2.87 -8.01 19.15
CA TRP A 68 2.20 -9.05 19.92
C TRP A 68 1.16 -9.82 19.08
N TRP A 69 0.35 -9.14 18.26
CA TRP A 69 -0.56 -9.77 17.31
C TRP A 69 0.19 -10.64 16.31
N LYS A 70 1.29 -10.14 15.72
CA LYS A 70 2.12 -10.90 14.76
C LYS A 70 2.67 -12.18 15.38
N VAL A 71 3.19 -12.09 16.59
CA VAL A 71 3.84 -13.23 17.27
C VAL A 71 2.81 -14.25 17.75
N ASN A 72 1.67 -13.81 18.27
CA ASN A 72 0.79 -14.69 19.05
C ASN A 72 -0.51 -15.06 18.34
N ILE A 73 -0.99 -14.26 17.40
CA ILE A 73 -2.40 -14.34 16.99
C ILE A 73 -2.63 -14.36 15.49
N ARG A 74 -2.00 -13.45 14.72
CA ARG A 74 -2.35 -13.25 13.32
C ARG A 74 -1.22 -12.75 12.44
N GLU A 75 -1.21 -13.17 11.19
CA GLU A 75 -0.29 -12.73 10.15
C GLU A 75 -0.66 -11.34 9.59
N PRO A 76 0.31 -10.55 9.12
CA PRO A 76 0.08 -9.19 8.64
C PRO A 76 -0.67 -9.13 7.29
N VAL A 77 -1.32 -8.01 7.00
CA VAL A 77 -2.12 -7.76 5.78
C VAL A 77 -1.60 -6.57 4.96
N TRP A 78 -1.87 -6.56 3.65
CA TRP A 78 -1.36 -5.53 2.73
C TRP A 78 -1.80 -4.14 3.14
N GLU A 79 -3.06 -3.97 3.54
CA GLU A 79 -3.60 -2.67 3.95
C GLU A 79 -2.77 -2.02 5.05
N ARG A 80 -2.15 -2.82 5.90
CA ARG A 80 -1.30 -2.36 6.97
C ARG A 80 0.10 -1.98 6.49
N ALA A 81 0.72 -2.81 5.66
CA ALA A 81 1.99 -2.48 5.02
C ALA A 81 1.86 -1.20 4.17
N ARG A 82 0.77 -1.09 3.40
CA ARG A 82 0.38 0.11 2.66
C ARG A 82 0.25 1.33 3.55
N ALA A 83 -0.45 1.23 4.67
CA ALA A 83 -0.61 2.37 5.57
C ALA A 83 0.72 2.82 6.20
N ALA A 84 1.59 1.88 6.58
CA ALA A 84 2.93 2.19 7.06
C ALA A 84 3.77 2.88 5.97
N ALA A 85 3.71 2.41 4.72
CA ALA A 85 4.37 3.02 3.58
C ALA A 85 3.89 4.45 3.32
N LEU A 86 2.57 4.70 3.42
CA LEU A 86 1.96 6.01 3.27
C LEU A 86 2.31 6.98 4.43
N GLN A 87 2.72 6.47 5.59
CA GLN A 87 3.07 7.26 6.78
C GLN A 87 4.59 7.40 7.00
N ASP A 88 5.41 6.87 6.10
CA ASP A 88 6.88 6.80 6.23
C ASP A 88 7.35 6.04 7.49
N ASP A 89 6.57 5.05 7.94
CA ASP A 89 6.86 4.25 9.14
C ASP A 89 7.67 2.98 8.80
N ILE A 90 8.98 3.18 8.70
CA ILE A 90 9.95 2.09 8.45
C ILE A 90 9.92 1.02 9.54
N SER A 91 9.73 1.40 10.80
CA SER A 91 9.77 0.44 11.91
C SER A 91 8.64 -0.56 11.80
N THR A 92 7.44 -0.09 11.43
CA THR A 92 6.32 -0.97 11.13
C THR A 92 6.59 -1.79 9.87
N LEU A 93 7.20 -1.25 8.82
CA LEU A 93 7.53 -2.03 7.62
C LEU A 93 8.56 -3.14 7.88
N ASP A 94 9.61 -2.87 8.64
CA ASP A 94 10.59 -3.90 9.05
C ASP A 94 9.95 -4.96 9.94
N LEU A 95 9.00 -4.57 10.80
CA LEU A 95 8.23 -5.50 11.61
C LEU A 95 7.29 -6.37 10.77
N LEU A 96 6.55 -5.81 9.81
CA LEU A 96 5.57 -6.55 9.02
C LEU A 96 6.23 -7.38 7.91
N GLY A 97 7.34 -6.86 7.37
CA GLY A 97 8.07 -7.35 6.21
C GLY A 97 7.75 -6.55 4.95
N TRP A 98 8.74 -6.49 4.05
CA TRP A 98 8.72 -5.66 2.83
C TRP A 98 8.08 -6.37 1.62
N ASP A 99 7.76 -7.64 1.79
CA ASP A 99 7.02 -8.49 0.86
C ASP A 99 6.23 -9.52 1.69
N ASP A 100 5.47 -10.39 1.04
CA ASP A 100 4.72 -11.44 1.71
C ASP A 100 5.47 -12.78 1.85
N THR A 101 6.79 -12.82 1.58
CA THR A 101 7.53 -14.09 1.57
C THR A 101 7.59 -14.76 2.94
N GLN A 102 7.56 -13.99 4.03
CA GLN A 102 7.49 -14.52 5.39
C GLN A 102 6.10 -15.04 5.80
N LEU A 103 5.08 -14.89 4.95
CA LEU A 103 3.72 -15.33 5.24
C LEU A 103 3.52 -16.81 4.92
N SER A 104 2.68 -17.46 5.74
CA SER A 104 2.27 -18.83 5.52
C SER A 104 1.58 -18.99 4.15
N PRO A 105 1.78 -20.13 3.44
CA PRO A 105 1.14 -20.37 2.15
C PRO A 105 -0.39 -20.22 2.21
N ARG A 106 -0.98 -20.62 3.33
CA ARG A 106 -2.42 -20.46 3.57
C ARG A 106 -2.83 -18.99 3.57
N HIS A 107 -2.10 -18.14 4.27
CA HIS A 107 -2.45 -16.73 4.38
C HIS A 107 -2.31 -16.01 3.04
N ARG A 108 -1.24 -16.30 2.29
CA ARG A 108 -1.06 -15.82 0.91
C ARG A 108 -2.24 -16.20 0.02
N ASN A 109 -2.69 -17.46 0.09
CA ASN A 109 -3.84 -17.95 -0.69
C ASN A 109 -5.18 -17.31 -0.29
N LEU A 110 -5.46 -17.15 1.01
CA LEU A 110 -6.77 -16.71 1.49
C LEU A 110 -6.96 -15.19 1.52
N CYS A 111 -5.86 -14.44 1.49
CA CYS A 111 -5.92 -13.00 1.46
C CYS A 111 -5.66 -12.44 0.05
N GLU A 112 -5.40 -13.29 -0.95
CA GLU A 112 -5.01 -12.91 -2.32
C GLU A 112 -3.87 -11.88 -2.31
N LEU A 113 -2.94 -12.08 -1.38
CA LEU A 113 -1.85 -11.17 -1.14
C LEU A 113 -0.66 -11.68 -1.93
N ASN A 114 -0.33 -10.89 -2.95
CA ASN A 114 0.96 -10.90 -3.62
C ASN A 114 1.59 -9.51 -3.39
N TRP A 115 1.62 -9.04 -2.14
CA TRP A 115 2.22 -7.73 -1.90
C TRP A 115 3.72 -7.85 -2.03
N ARG A 116 4.28 -6.98 -2.85
CA ARG A 116 5.70 -6.95 -3.13
C ARG A 116 6.26 -5.60 -2.76
N ARG A 117 7.58 -5.53 -2.65
CA ARG A 117 8.29 -4.31 -2.27
C ARG A 117 7.99 -3.15 -3.21
N GLU A 118 7.81 -3.44 -4.50
CA GLU A 118 7.46 -2.50 -5.55
C GLU A 118 6.13 -1.80 -5.26
N MET A 119 5.17 -2.51 -4.65
CA MET A 119 3.91 -1.91 -4.22
C MET A 119 4.11 -0.95 -3.03
N ILE A 120 4.99 -1.30 -2.09
CA ILE A 120 5.35 -0.42 -0.96
C ILE A 120 6.05 0.84 -1.47
N LEU A 121 7.01 0.67 -2.37
CA LEU A 121 7.71 1.77 -3.01
C LEU A 121 6.71 2.69 -3.73
N MET A 122 5.78 2.14 -4.50
CA MET A 122 4.76 2.92 -5.19
C MET A 122 3.93 3.78 -4.22
N GLU A 123 3.47 3.23 -3.10
CA GLU A 123 2.73 4.01 -2.09
C GLU A 123 3.60 5.11 -1.45
N ALA A 124 4.89 4.83 -1.23
CA ALA A 124 5.84 5.81 -0.70
C ALA A 124 6.16 6.91 -1.72
N LEU A 125 6.30 6.59 -3.00
CA LEU A 125 6.52 7.55 -4.10
C LEU A 125 5.32 8.48 -4.26
N VAL A 126 4.09 7.94 -4.20
CA VAL A 126 2.88 8.77 -4.27
C VAL A 126 2.90 9.86 -3.20
N LYS A 127 3.28 9.53 -1.96
CA LYS A 127 3.33 10.49 -0.84
C LYS A 127 4.65 11.25 -0.69
N GLY A 128 5.71 10.86 -1.41
CA GLY A 128 7.03 11.49 -1.29
C GLY A 128 7.76 11.12 0.00
N ASN A 129 7.50 9.92 0.51
CA ASN A 129 8.03 9.42 1.77
C ASN A 129 9.49 8.98 1.61
N LYS A 130 10.39 9.96 1.74
CA LYS A 130 11.82 9.82 1.40
C LYS A 130 12.52 8.71 2.15
N ARG A 131 12.18 8.46 3.42
CA ARG A 131 12.86 7.41 4.20
C ARG A 131 12.50 6.03 3.67
N THR A 132 11.23 5.78 3.43
CA THR A 132 10.73 4.53 2.85
C THR A 132 11.26 4.32 1.43
N ILE A 133 11.30 5.36 0.60
CA ILE A 133 11.90 5.30 -0.74
C ILE A 133 13.37 4.89 -0.65
N ASN A 134 14.16 5.55 0.20
CA ASN A 134 15.59 5.22 0.37
C ASN A 134 15.78 3.79 0.90
N ALA A 135 14.95 3.35 1.84
CA ALA A 135 15.00 1.99 2.36
C ALA A 135 14.65 0.94 1.30
N CYS A 136 13.74 1.22 0.37
CA CYS A 136 13.48 0.36 -0.79
C CYS A 136 14.72 0.23 -1.68
N HIS A 137 15.35 1.34 -2.04
CA HIS A 137 16.54 1.36 -2.90
C HIS A 137 17.73 0.61 -2.26
N GLN A 138 17.99 0.82 -0.98
CA GLN A 138 19.06 0.12 -0.26
C GLN A 138 18.85 -1.40 -0.21
N LYS A 139 17.61 -1.87 -0.31
CA LYS A 139 17.26 -3.30 -0.33
C LYS A 139 17.18 -3.88 -1.75
N GLU A 140 17.10 -3.03 -2.79
CA GLU A 140 17.03 -3.41 -4.22
C GLU A 140 18.35 -3.93 -4.79
N ASP A 141 19.48 -3.64 -4.15
CA ASP A 141 20.81 -4.15 -4.51
C ASP A 141 20.88 -5.71 -4.57
N ILE A 142 19.80 -6.40 -4.21
CA ILE A 142 19.66 -7.86 -4.16
C ILE A 142 18.82 -8.42 -5.33
N SER A 143 17.94 -7.64 -5.99
CA SER A 143 16.92 -8.18 -6.94
C SER A 143 17.17 -7.93 -8.43
N GLY A 144 18.11 -7.05 -8.80
CA GLY A 144 18.58 -6.89 -10.19
C GLY A 144 17.59 -6.34 -11.23
N VAL A 145 16.32 -6.13 -10.87
CA VAL A 145 15.32 -5.43 -11.69
C VAL A 145 15.37 -3.95 -11.35
N SER A 146 15.39 -3.08 -12.37
CA SER A 146 15.44 -1.64 -12.11
C SER A 146 14.13 -1.16 -11.49
N THR A 147 14.23 -0.35 -10.44
CA THR A 147 13.14 0.37 -9.77
C THR A 147 12.17 1.00 -10.80
N VAL A 148 12.74 1.50 -11.89
CA VAL A 148 12.10 2.15 -13.03
C VAL A 148 11.18 1.22 -13.83
N GLU A 149 11.62 0.01 -14.18
CA GLU A 149 10.80 -0.96 -14.93
C GLU A 149 9.58 -1.42 -14.12
N CYS A 150 9.75 -1.58 -12.80
CA CYS A 150 8.66 -1.92 -11.91
C CYS A 150 7.58 -0.83 -11.84
N LEU A 151 7.96 0.45 -11.94
CA LEU A 151 7.02 1.58 -11.87
C LEU A 151 6.15 1.70 -13.13
N LEU A 152 6.71 1.35 -14.30
CA LEU A 152 5.94 1.26 -15.54
C LEU A 152 4.87 0.16 -15.47
N TRP A 153 5.21 -1.00 -14.90
CA TRP A 153 4.26 -2.10 -14.72
C TRP A 153 3.14 -1.79 -13.70
N LEU A 154 3.42 -0.95 -12.71
CA LEU A 154 2.47 -0.62 -11.64
C LEU A 154 1.56 0.58 -11.94
N ASN A 155 1.66 1.19 -13.13
CA ASN A 155 0.84 2.32 -13.55
C ASN A 155 0.85 3.46 -12.51
N VAL A 156 2.05 3.91 -12.13
CA VAL A 156 2.27 4.87 -11.04
C VAL A 156 1.80 6.29 -11.36
N TRP A 157 1.85 6.67 -12.64
CA TRP A 157 1.62 8.04 -13.09
C TRP A 157 0.23 8.58 -12.77
N PRO A 158 -0.87 7.82 -12.96
CA PRO A 158 -2.18 8.29 -12.57
C PRO A 158 -2.30 8.69 -11.12
N ARG A 159 -1.70 7.91 -10.23
CA ARG A 159 -1.75 8.13 -8.78
C ARG A 159 -0.89 9.31 -8.34
N LEU A 160 0.28 9.49 -8.97
CA LEU A 160 1.12 10.67 -8.73
C LEU A 160 0.45 11.96 -9.17
N GLY A 161 -0.22 11.94 -10.33
CA GLY A 161 -0.98 13.09 -10.82
C GLY A 161 -2.19 13.43 -9.96
N GLU A 162 -2.89 12.42 -9.43
CA GLU A 162 -4.01 12.59 -8.49
C GLU A 162 -3.55 13.18 -7.14
N GLU A 163 -2.43 12.71 -6.60
CA GLU A 163 -1.88 13.24 -5.34
C GLU A 163 -1.19 14.60 -5.53
N GLY A 164 -0.68 14.89 -6.74
CA GLY A 164 -0.04 16.16 -7.08
C GLY A 164 1.40 16.29 -6.58
N ASN A 165 2.10 15.17 -6.36
CA ASN A 165 3.45 15.17 -5.77
C ASN A 165 4.54 15.51 -6.79
N LEU A 166 4.72 16.82 -7.01
CA LEU A 166 5.59 17.37 -8.04
C LEU A 166 7.07 17.06 -7.90
N GLU A 167 7.58 17.00 -6.67
CA GLU A 167 8.98 16.65 -6.42
C GLU A 167 9.27 15.23 -6.92
N MET A 168 8.34 14.31 -6.68
CA MET A 168 8.49 12.92 -7.11
C MET A 168 8.28 12.73 -8.61
N ILE A 169 7.38 13.50 -9.22
CA ILE A 169 7.21 13.53 -10.67
C ILE A 169 8.48 14.06 -11.35
N ARG A 170 9.07 15.14 -10.81
CA ARG A 170 10.36 15.68 -11.26
C ARG A 170 11.48 14.66 -11.17
N TRP A 171 11.59 14.01 -10.01
CA TRP A 171 12.62 13.01 -9.76
C TRP A 171 12.51 11.84 -10.75
N LEU A 172 11.32 11.27 -10.93
CA LEU A 172 11.07 10.18 -11.89
C LEU A 172 11.28 10.61 -13.35
N HIS A 173 10.85 11.83 -13.71
CA HIS A 173 11.03 12.33 -15.07
C HIS A 173 12.51 12.50 -15.42
N ASN A 174 13.32 13.03 -14.50
CA ASN A 174 14.75 13.22 -14.70
C ASN A 174 15.51 11.90 -14.82
N GLU A 175 15.02 10.83 -14.20
CA GLU A 175 15.57 9.47 -14.38
C GLU A 175 15.09 8.78 -15.66
N GLN A 176 13.92 9.14 -16.21
CA GLN A 176 13.29 8.38 -17.30
C GLN A 176 13.25 9.06 -18.68
N SER A 177 13.40 10.39 -18.81
CA SER A 177 13.25 11.09 -20.11
C SER A 177 11.96 10.69 -20.87
N LEU A 178 10.81 10.63 -20.18
CA LEU A 178 9.53 10.23 -20.77
C LEU A 178 8.54 11.41 -20.80
N GLU A 179 8.13 11.80 -22.01
CA GLU A 179 7.18 12.90 -22.28
C GLU A 179 5.71 12.51 -22.05
N GLU A 180 5.34 11.24 -22.28
CA GLU A 180 3.94 10.76 -22.19
C GLU A 180 3.26 10.93 -20.81
N PRO A 181 3.95 10.69 -19.66
CA PRO A 181 3.34 10.91 -18.35
C PRO A 181 2.96 12.37 -18.07
N MET A 182 3.74 13.30 -18.61
CA MET A 182 3.52 14.74 -18.44
C MET A 182 2.28 15.19 -19.22
N GLU A 183 2.09 14.69 -20.45
CA GLU A 183 0.87 14.96 -21.24
C GLU A 183 -0.40 14.57 -20.48
N TRP A 184 -0.43 13.37 -19.93
CA TRP A 184 -1.60 12.87 -19.20
C TRP A 184 -1.92 13.71 -17.95
N MET A 185 -0.88 14.15 -17.24
CA MET A 185 -1.04 14.98 -16.05
C MET A 185 -1.68 16.33 -16.38
N LEU A 186 -1.13 17.05 -17.35
CA LEU A 186 -1.60 18.38 -17.75
C LEU A 186 -3.05 18.34 -18.24
N GLN A 187 -3.46 17.27 -18.93
CA GLN A 187 -4.85 17.03 -19.32
C GLN A 187 -5.78 17.03 -18.10
N ARG A 188 -5.42 16.32 -17.03
CA ARG A 188 -6.27 16.23 -15.83
C ARG A 188 -6.30 17.51 -15.02
N LYS A 189 -5.17 18.20 -14.84
CA LYS A 189 -5.13 19.42 -14.03
C LYS A 189 -5.97 20.55 -14.60
N TRP A 190 -5.96 20.71 -15.92
CA TRP A 190 -6.70 21.79 -16.58
C TRP A 190 -7.89 21.30 -17.41
N ASN A 191 -8.27 20.04 -17.25
CA ASN A 191 -9.38 19.40 -17.97
C ASN A 191 -9.31 19.62 -19.51
N LYS A 192 -8.12 19.51 -20.07
CA LYS A 192 -7.85 19.72 -21.51
C LYS A 192 -7.83 18.39 -22.25
N SER A 193 -8.12 18.44 -23.55
CA SER A 193 -8.08 17.25 -24.41
C SER A 193 -6.65 16.80 -24.69
N GLN A 194 -6.46 15.50 -24.98
CA GLN A 194 -5.15 14.96 -25.33
C GLN A 194 -4.53 15.69 -26.53
N ASP A 195 -5.31 15.96 -27.58
CA ASP A 195 -4.82 16.68 -28.77
C ASP A 195 -4.37 18.11 -28.48
N GLU A 196 -4.98 18.76 -27.49
CA GLU A 196 -4.62 20.12 -27.09
C GLU A 196 -3.32 20.14 -26.30
N VAL A 197 -3.16 19.20 -25.36
CA VAL A 197 -1.91 19.07 -24.59
C VAL A 197 -0.77 18.61 -25.49
N ARG A 198 -1.01 17.67 -26.42
CA ARG A 198 0.01 17.18 -27.37
C ARG A 198 0.55 18.29 -28.28
N ARG A 199 -0.30 19.27 -28.64
CA ARG A 199 0.14 20.47 -29.37
C ARG A 199 1.10 21.34 -28.56
N TRP A 200 1.09 21.27 -27.24
CA TRP A 200 2.06 21.99 -26.40
C TRP A 200 3.44 21.32 -26.45
N PHE A 201 3.52 19.99 -26.55
CA PHE A 201 4.80 19.27 -26.67
C PHE A 201 5.40 19.34 -28.08
N GLN A 202 4.59 19.59 -29.11
CA GLN A 202 5.06 19.78 -30.49
C GLN A 202 5.64 21.17 -30.78
N ARG A 203 5.58 22.07 -29.81
CA ARG A 203 6.09 23.44 -29.93
C ARG A 203 7.56 23.49 -29.56
N GLU A 204 8.42 23.90 -30.49
CA GLU A 204 9.88 24.01 -30.29
C GLU A 204 10.27 24.97 -29.14
N ASP A 205 9.37 25.89 -28.76
CA ASP A 205 9.59 26.86 -27.67
C ASP A 205 9.19 26.32 -26.28
N ILE A 206 8.57 25.14 -26.20
CA ILE A 206 8.09 24.55 -24.97
C ILE A 206 9.06 23.47 -24.50
N THR A 207 9.86 23.81 -23.49
CA THR A 207 10.71 22.82 -22.81
C THR A 207 9.94 22.11 -21.70
N THR A 208 10.38 20.91 -21.32
CA THR A 208 9.89 20.20 -20.15
C THR A 208 9.92 21.08 -18.89
N GLU A 209 10.97 21.87 -18.70
CA GLU A 209 11.12 22.79 -17.57
C GLU A 209 10.05 23.87 -17.56
N TRP A 210 9.69 24.37 -18.74
CA TRP A 210 8.59 25.34 -18.90
C TRP A 210 7.23 24.71 -18.58
N LEU A 211 6.97 23.48 -19.02
CA LEU A 211 5.73 22.75 -18.70
C LEU A 211 5.60 22.46 -17.20
N MET A 212 6.71 22.16 -16.53
CA MET A 212 6.73 21.99 -15.07
C MET A 212 6.49 23.30 -14.33
N HIS A 213 7.09 24.40 -14.80
CA HIS A 213 6.81 25.74 -14.26
C HIS A 213 5.32 26.09 -14.45
N LEU A 214 4.75 25.74 -15.61
CA LEU A 214 3.32 25.91 -15.89
C LEU A 214 2.47 25.15 -14.87
N TRP A 215 2.81 23.87 -14.62
CA TRP A 215 2.11 23.09 -13.62
C TRP A 215 2.21 23.73 -12.23
N GLU A 216 3.38 24.20 -11.80
CA GLU A 216 3.55 24.77 -10.46
C GLU A 216 2.80 26.08 -10.23
N HIS A 217 2.77 26.94 -11.25
CA HIS A 217 2.42 28.34 -11.05
C HIS A 217 1.19 28.81 -11.83
N ALA A 218 0.76 28.10 -12.87
CA ALA A 218 -0.43 28.50 -13.61
C ALA A 218 -1.70 28.10 -12.84
N ARG A 219 -2.51 29.11 -12.52
CA ARG A 219 -3.94 28.91 -12.24
C ARG A 219 -4.69 28.86 -13.56
N ASP A 220 -5.80 28.11 -13.57
CA ASP A 220 -6.67 27.79 -14.71
C ASP A 220 -6.47 28.67 -15.96
N MET A 221 -6.00 28.03 -17.04
CA MET A 221 -5.88 28.59 -18.39
C MET A 221 -7.16 28.40 -19.22
#